data_AF-A0A931EA10-F1
#
_entry.id   AF-A0A931EA10-F1
#
_cell.length_a   1.000
_cell.length_b   1.000
_cell.length_c   1.000
_cell.angle_alpha   90.00
_cell.angle_beta   90.00
_cell.angle_gamma   90.00
#
_symmetry.space_group_name_H-M   'P 1'
#
loop_
_entity.id
_entity.type
_entity.pdbx_description
1 polymer ?
#
loop_
_entity_poly.entity_id
_entity_poly.type
_entity_poly.pdbx_seq_one_letter_code
_entity_poly.pdbx_strand_id
1 'polypeptide(L)'
;MYQNEDAKFLWQLTVAEYRDLHRSMMQDRRMEYGIKGLAQLLGCSRSKAYEIKASGVIDKAITQNGKIIIIDCEKALQLLGMEYKKPSPTKPIIPMSSHRSGPRA
;
A
#
# COMPACT_ATOMS: atom_id res chain seq x y z
N MET A 1 -39.97 3.56 -9.90
CA MET A 1 -39.19 3.40 -11.14
C MET A 1 -38.11 4.45 -11.09
N TYR A 2 -36.83 4.09 -11.20
CA TYR A 2 -35.76 5.10 -11.21
C TYR A 2 -35.74 5.75 -12.59
N GLN A 3 -36.34 6.93 -12.69
CA GLN A 3 -36.16 7.81 -13.83
C GLN A 3 -34.69 8.23 -13.84
N ASN A 4 -33.94 7.75 -14.82
CA ASN A 4 -32.52 8.04 -15.00
C ASN A 4 -32.39 9.35 -15.78
N GLU A 5 -32.86 10.45 -15.19
CA GLU A 5 -33.03 11.74 -15.87
C GLU A 5 -31.69 12.50 -16.10
N ASP A 6 -30.58 11.99 -15.56
CA ASP A 6 -29.23 12.60 -15.69
C ASP A 6 -28.21 11.70 -16.43
N ALA A 7 -28.64 10.60 -17.05
CA ALA A 7 -27.74 9.72 -17.79
C ALA A 7 -27.29 10.36 -19.12
N LYS A 8 -26.12 11.00 -19.10
CA LYS A 8 -25.40 11.39 -20.33
C LYS A 8 -24.72 10.17 -20.94
N PHE A 9 -24.76 10.07 -22.28
CA PHE A 9 -23.93 9.10 -22.99
C PHE A 9 -22.45 9.49 -22.89
N LEU A 10 -21.55 8.49 -22.91
CA LEU A 10 -20.11 8.71 -22.71
C LEU A 10 -19.51 9.71 -23.72
N TRP A 11 -19.98 9.70 -24.97
CA TRP A 11 -19.51 10.63 -26.02
C TRP A 11 -20.03 12.06 -25.87
N GLN A 12 -21.00 12.30 -24.98
CA GLN A 12 -21.53 13.63 -24.67
C GLN A 12 -20.78 14.28 -23.51
N LEU A 13 -19.84 13.56 -22.88
CA LEU A 13 -19.00 14.10 -21.82
C LEU A 13 -18.02 15.11 -22.42
N THR A 14 -17.91 16.25 -21.74
CA THR A 14 -16.79 17.16 -21.95
C THR A 14 -15.48 16.49 -21.48
N VAL A 15 -14.36 16.99 -22.00
CA VAL A 15 -13.02 16.52 -21.59
C VAL A 15 -12.79 16.70 -20.09
N ALA A 16 -13.39 17.72 -19.47
CA ALA A 16 -13.33 17.93 -18.02
C ALA A 16 -14.09 16.83 -17.26
N GLU A 17 -15.35 16.60 -17.61
CA GLU A 17 -16.19 15.56 -16.98
C GLU A 17 -15.58 14.15 -17.15
N TYR A 18 -15.03 13.83 -18.34
CA TYR A 18 -14.34 12.57 -18.55
C TYR A 18 -13.10 12.42 -17.66
N ARG A 19 -12.33 13.50 -17.48
CA ARG A 19 -11.13 13.49 -16.65
C ARG A 19 -11.48 13.25 -15.18
N ASP A 20 -12.55 13.86 -14.69
CA ASP A 20 -13.03 13.67 -13.33
C ASP A 20 -13.60 12.26 -13.11
N LEU A 21 -14.37 11.75 -14.06
CA LEU A 21 -14.87 10.37 -14.05
C LEU A 21 -13.72 9.37 -14.06
N HIS A 22 -12.76 9.55 -14.97
CA HIS A 22 -11.57 8.70 -15.05
C HIS A 22 -10.76 8.76 -13.76
N ARG A 23 -10.59 9.96 -13.16
CA ARG A 23 -9.92 10.11 -11.87
C ARG A 23 -10.65 9.39 -10.75
N SER A 24 -11.98 9.46 -10.71
CA SER A 24 -12.81 8.75 -9.73
C SER A 24 -12.73 7.24 -9.90
N MET A 25 -12.78 6.74 -11.15
CA MET A 25 -12.70 5.30 -11.44
C MET A 25 -11.30 4.72 -11.25
N MET A 26 -10.28 5.52 -11.48
CA MET A 26 -8.86 5.12 -11.39
C MET A 26 -8.20 5.60 -10.11
N GLN A 27 -8.94 6.15 -9.16
CA GLN A 27 -8.36 6.72 -7.96
C GLN A 27 -7.66 5.63 -7.14
N ASP A 28 -6.33 5.74 -7.14
CA ASP A 28 -5.33 5.17 -6.22
C ASP A 28 -5.50 3.69 -5.82
N ARG A 29 -5.61 2.77 -6.79
CA ARG A 29 -5.22 1.37 -6.55
C ARG A 29 -3.71 1.28 -6.31
N ARG A 30 -3.28 1.70 -5.12
CA ARG A 30 -1.90 1.61 -4.67
C ARG A 30 -1.54 0.15 -4.49
N MET A 31 -0.55 -0.26 -5.26
CA MET A 31 0.00 -1.61 -5.24
C MET A 31 1.41 -1.52 -4.66
N GLU A 32 1.69 -2.36 -3.67
CA GLU A 32 3.02 -2.53 -3.09
C GLU A 32 3.57 -3.91 -3.45
N TYR A 33 4.91 -4.01 -3.49
CA TYR A 33 5.58 -5.22 -3.99
C TYR A 33 6.46 -5.86 -2.92
N GLY A 34 6.27 -7.17 -2.73
CA GLY A 34 7.06 -7.98 -1.82
C GLY A 34 6.87 -7.65 -0.34
N ILE A 35 7.62 -8.35 0.51
CA ILE A 35 7.61 -8.12 1.96
C ILE A 35 8.12 -6.71 2.31
N LYS A 36 9.02 -6.15 1.51
CA LYS A 36 9.52 -4.78 1.71
C LYS A 36 8.42 -3.74 1.48
N GLY A 37 7.57 -3.93 0.47
CA GLY A 37 6.41 -3.07 0.24
C GLY A 37 5.41 -3.16 1.39
N LEU A 38 5.10 -4.39 1.84
CA LEU A 38 4.24 -4.61 3.01
C LEU A 38 4.78 -3.92 4.28
N ALA A 39 6.08 -4.02 4.54
CA ALA A 39 6.70 -3.40 5.70
C ALA A 39 6.60 -1.86 5.66
N GLN A 40 6.73 -1.26 4.47
CA GLN A 40 6.57 0.18 4.29
C GLN A 40 5.11 0.62 4.45
N LEU A 41 4.16 -0.15 3.90
CA LEU A 41 2.73 0.10 4.05
C LEU A 41 2.31 0.12 5.53
N LEU A 42 2.83 -0.81 6.33
CA LEU A 42 2.47 -0.96 7.74
C LEU A 42 3.36 -0.15 8.70
N GLY A 43 4.45 0.44 8.20
CA GLY A 43 5.43 1.13 9.04
C GLY A 43 6.13 0.20 10.05
N CYS A 44 6.31 -1.08 9.71
CA CYS A 44 6.85 -2.10 10.62
C CYS A 44 8.16 -2.72 10.11
N SER A 45 8.78 -3.60 10.91
CA SER A 45 9.95 -4.37 10.48
C SER A 45 9.59 -5.42 9.41
N ARG A 46 10.59 -5.88 8.64
CA ARG A 46 10.40 -6.94 7.63
C ARG A 46 9.93 -8.26 8.24
N SER A 47 10.47 -8.62 9.42
CA SER A 47 10.07 -9.84 10.14
C SER A 47 8.60 -9.77 10.53
N LYS A 48 8.14 -8.62 11.04
CA LYS A 48 6.74 -8.46 11.41
C LYS A 48 5.80 -8.47 10.20
N ALA A 49 6.21 -7.84 9.11
CA ALA A 49 5.47 -7.92 7.85
C ALA A 49 5.36 -9.36 7.33
N TYR A 50 6.42 -10.17 7.49
CA TYR A 50 6.39 -11.59 7.14
C TYR A 50 5.43 -12.38 8.05
N GLU A 51 5.44 -12.16 9.36
CA GLU A 51 4.46 -12.77 10.28
C GLU A 51 3.01 -12.42 9.90
N ILE A 52 2.74 -11.16 9.55
CA ILE A 52 1.40 -10.70 9.13
C ILE A 52 0.98 -11.35 7.80
N LYS A 53 1.92 -11.53 6.88
CA LYS A 53 1.66 -12.33 5.68
C LYS A 53 1.36 -13.79 6.05
N ALA A 54 2.21 -14.40 6.88
CA ALA A 54 2.11 -15.81 7.23
C ALA A 54 0.87 -16.15 8.07
N SER A 55 0.31 -15.16 8.79
CA SER A 55 -0.93 -15.33 9.54
C SER A 55 -2.18 -15.40 8.65
N GLY A 56 -2.08 -15.05 7.37
CA GLY A 56 -3.18 -15.12 6.40
C GLY A 56 -4.24 -14.02 6.53
N VAL A 57 -4.07 -13.07 7.47
CA VAL A 57 -5.04 -11.99 7.73
C VAL A 57 -5.31 -11.12 6.49
N ILE A 58 -4.27 -10.93 5.67
CA ILE A 58 -4.32 -10.07 4.48
C ILE A 58 -4.31 -10.85 3.16
N ASP A 59 -4.55 -12.16 3.16
CA ASP A 59 -4.46 -13.00 1.95
C ASP A 59 -5.38 -12.52 0.81
N LYS A 60 -6.55 -12.00 1.16
CA LYS A 60 -7.49 -11.42 0.18
C LYS A 60 -6.96 -10.17 -0.52
N ALA A 61 -5.93 -9.52 0.03
CA ALA A 61 -5.25 -8.37 -0.55
C ALA A 61 -3.94 -8.74 -1.25
N ILE A 62 -3.50 -10.01 -1.17
CA ILE A 62 -2.25 -10.48 -1.76
C ILE A 62 -2.55 -11.26 -3.04
N THR A 63 -1.88 -10.86 -4.12
CA THR A 63 -1.75 -11.66 -5.33
C THR A 63 -0.32 -12.16 -5.42
N GLN A 64 -0.11 -13.48 -5.33
CA GLN A 64 1.23 -14.08 -5.40
C GLN A 64 1.36 -14.94 -6.67
N ASN A 65 2.41 -14.70 -7.44
CA ASN A 65 2.84 -15.55 -8.55
C ASN A 65 4.29 -16.00 -8.31
N GLY A 66 4.46 -17.24 -7.85
CA GLY A 66 5.77 -17.75 -7.43
C GLY A 66 6.35 -16.92 -6.28
N LYS A 67 7.51 -16.26 -6.50
CA LYS A 67 8.16 -15.37 -5.52
C LYS A 67 7.72 -13.90 -5.62
N ILE A 68 6.92 -13.56 -6.63
CA ILE A 68 6.39 -12.21 -6.84
C ILE A 68 5.14 -12.08 -5.97
N ILE A 69 5.12 -11.06 -5.12
CA ILE A 69 4.01 -10.75 -4.23
C ILE A 69 3.56 -9.33 -4.55
N ILE A 70 2.30 -9.18 -4.94
CA ILE A 70 1.65 -7.90 -5.22
C ILE A 70 0.58 -7.71 -4.15
N ILE A 71 0.58 -6.56 -3.51
CA ILE A 71 -0.29 -6.25 -2.37
C ILE A 71 -1.15 -5.06 -2.73
N ASP A 72 -2.47 -5.24 -2.67
CA ASP A 72 -3.43 -4.15 -2.72
C ASP A 72 -3.42 -3.39 -1.39
N CYS A 73 -2.97 -2.14 -1.40
CA CYS A 73 -2.70 -1.38 -0.19
C CYS A 73 -3.97 -1.04 0.58
N GLU A 74 -5.01 -0.58 -0.12
CA GLU A 74 -6.26 -0.20 0.50
C GLU A 74 -6.94 -1.41 1.12
N LYS A 75 -6.99 -2.52 0.38
CA LYS A 75 -7.59 -3.75 0.88
C LYS A 75 -6.81 -4.34 2.05
N ALA A 76 -5.47 -4.29 2.01
CA ALA A 76 -4.64 -4.77 3.12
C ALA A 76 -4.88 -3.96 4.40
N LEU A 77 -4.97 -2.63 4.30
CA LEU A 77 -5.25 -1.76 5.43
C LEU A 77 -6.67 -1.95 5.98
N GLN A 78 -7.66 -2.09 5.09
CA GLN A 78 -9.04 -2.37 5.46
C GLN A 78 -9.15 -3.69 6.25
N LEU A 79 -8.47 -4.75 5.80
CA LEU A 79 -8.48 -6.05 6.49
C LEU A 79 -7.80 -6.01 7.87
N LEU A 80 -6.86 -5.09 8.06
CA LEU A 80 -6.20 -4.86 9.34
C LEU A 80 -6.95 -3.86 10.25
N GLY A 81 -8.02 -3.24 9.76
CA GLY A 81 -8.73 -2.17 10.48
C GLY A 81 -7.85 -0.93 10.70
N MET A 82 -6.89 -0.68 9.81
CA MET A 82 -5.95 0.44 9.89
C MET A 82 -6.30 1.52 8.87
N GLU A 83 -6.03 2.78 9.20
CA GLU A 83 -6.07 3.89 8.24
C GLU A 83 -4.72 4.05 7.53
N TYR A 84 -4.75 4.41 6.24
CA TYR A 84 -3.54 4.73 5.49
C TYR A 84 -2.85 5.96 6.09
N LYS A 85 -1.69 5.74 6.72
CA LYS A 85 -0.78 6.81 7.10
C LYS A 85 0.31 6.88 6.05
N LYS A 86 0.49 8.06 5.43
CA LYS A 86 1.63 8.31 4.54
C LYS A 86 2.91 7.90 5.29
N PRO A 87 3.80 7.09 4.70
CA PRO A 87 5.01 6.69 5.39
C PRO A 87 5.81 7.95 5.73
N SER A 88 6.11 8.13 7.01
CA SER A 88 7.04 9.18 7.45
C SER A 88 8.40 8.92 6.79
N PRO A 89 9.15 9.94 6.36
CA PRO A 89 10.48 9.75 5.81
C PRO A 89 11.32 8.94 6.81
N THR A 90 11.72 7.73 6.41
CA THR A 90 12.54 6.85 7.25
C THR A 90 13.79 7.64 7.64
N LYS A 91 14.02 7.86 8.93
CA LYS A 91 15.25 8.49 9.40
C LYS A 91 16.43 7.71 8.82
N PRO A 92 17.46 8.38 8.27
CA PRO A 92 18.65 7.68 7.79
C PRO A 92 19.21 6.84 8.94
N ILE A 93 19.61 5.61 8.63
CA ILE A 93 20.33 4.75 9.57
C ILE A 93 21.68 5.43 9.79
N ILE A 94 21.79 6.19 10.87
CA ILE A 94 23.07 6.76 11.29
C ILE A 94 23.89 5.55 11.78
N PRO A 95 25.04 5.23 11.16
CA PRO A 95 25.86 4.14 11.64
C PRO A 95 26.21 4.44 13.10
N MET A 96 25.87 3.52 14.01
CA MET A 96 26.35 3.61 15.39
C MET A 96 27.87 3.67 15.31
N SER A 97 28.46 4.79 15.73
CA SER A 97 29.90 4.93 15.86
C SER A 97 30.39 3.76 16.70
N SER A 98 31.16 2.86 16.09
CA SER A 98 31.76 1.73 16.77
C SER A 98 32.66 2.28 17.88
N HIS A 99 32.17 2.24 19.12
CA HIS A 99 33.06 2.27 20.27
C HIS A 99 33.88 0.99 20.17
N ARG A 100 35.04 1.07 19.52
CA ARG A 100 36.10 0.09 19.71
C ARG A 100 36.48 0.19 21.18
N SER A 101 35.88 -0.66 22.01
CA SER A 101 36.45 -1.03 23.28
C SER A 101 37.86 -1.53 22.99
N GLY A 102 38.85 -0.69 23.31
CA GLY A 102 40.26 -1.07 23.22
C GLY A 102 40.54 -2.31 24.07
N PRO A 103 41.64 -3.02 23.81
CA PRO A 103 42.02 -4.16 24.62
C PRO A 103 42.18 -3.72 26.08
N ARG A 104 41.60 -4.49 27.03
CA ARG A 104 41.93 -4.33 28.45
C ARG A 104 43.38 -4.77 28.61
N ALA A 105 44.21 -3.84 29.09
CA ALA A 105 45.55 -4.13 29.58
C ALA A 105 45.50 -5.09 30.77
#